data_AF-A0A7K0CUB4-F1
#
_entry.id   AF-A0A7K0CUB4-F1
#
_cell.length_a   1.000
_cell.length_b   1.000
_cell.length_c   1.000
_cell.angle_alpha   90.00
_cell.angle_beta   90.00
_cell.angle_gamma   90.00
#
_symmetry.space_group_name_H-M   'P 1'
#
loop_
_entity.id
_entity.type
_entity.pdbx_description
1 polymer ?
#
loop_
_entity_poly.entity_id
_entity_poly.type
_entity_poly.pdbx_seq_one_letter_code
_entity_poly.pdbx_strand_id
1 'polypeptide(L)' 'MGFEDYGPGDVVYFPEGPFVGICGVVHEVDARRATLRLEFGEGLVHREGGVLRERRHRMTVAFDEVELV' A
#
# COMPACT_ATOMS: atom_id res chain seq x y z
N MET A 1 9.90 -10.56 -15.38
CA MET A 1 8.70 -9.72 -15.21
C MET A 1 9.18 -8.35 -14.80
N GLY A 2 8.63 -7.30 -15.42
CA GLY A 2 9.23 -5.97 -15.47
C GLY A 2 9.30 -5.34 -14.08
N PHE A 3 10.38 -4.61 -13.83
CA PHE A 3 10.35 -3.54 -12.85
C PHE A 3 9.35 -2.51 -13.41
N GLU A 4 8.08 -2.63 -13.02
CA GLU A 4 7.11 -1.58 -13.31
C GLU A 4 7.65 -0.30 -12.69
N ASP A 5 7.66 0.79 -13.46
CA ASP A 5 8.12 2.09 -12.98
C ASP A 5 7.09 2.62 -11.98
N TYR A 6 7.17 2.15 -10.73
CA TYR A 6 6.34 2.63 -9.65
C TYR A 6 6.52 4.14 -9.48
N GLY A 7 5.40 4.85 -9.33
CA GLY A 7 5.33 6.27 -9.09
C GLY A 7 4.50 6.61 -7.84
N PRO A 8 4.78 7.74 -7.16
CA PRO A 8 3.90 8.23 -6.11
C PRO A 8 2.47 8.46 -6.64
N GLY A 9 1.49 7.90 -5.96
CA GLY A 9 0.07 7.91 -6.34
C GLY A 9 -0.41 6.60 -6.96
N ASP A 10 0.49 5.72 -7.38
CA ASP A 10 0.10 4.42 -7.93
C ASP A 10 -0.57 3.56 -6.87
N VAL A 11 -1.53 2.74 -7.31
CA VAL A 11 -2.21 1.77 -6.48
C VAL A 11 -1.61 0.41 -6.76
N VAL A 12 -1.15 -0.24 -5.69
CA VAL A 12 -0.55 -1.57 -5.75
C VAL A 12 -1.33 -2.54 -4.86
N TYR A 13 -1.22 -3.83 -5.16
CA TYR A 13 -1.79 -4.90 -4.34
C TYR A 13 -0.74 -5.97 -4.04
N PHE A 14 -0.97 -6.75 -2.97
CA PHE A 14 -0.15 -7.90 -2.62
C PHE A 14 -0.73 -9.17 -3.28
N PRO A 15 -0.01 -9.82 -4.22
CA PRO A 15 -0.50 -11.03 -4.86
C PRO A 15 -0.42 -12.25 -3.94
N GLU A 16 0.47 -12.23 -2.94
CA GLU A 16 0.69 -13.33 -2.00
C GLU A 16 1.03 -12.84 -0.57
N GLY A 17 0.97 -13.76 0.41
CA GLY A 17 1.30 -13.47 1.81
C GLY A 17 0.14 -12.95 2.68
N PRO A 18 0.43 -12.42 3.88
CA PRO A 18 -0.58 -12.06 4.88
C PRO A 18 -1.40 -10.81 4.53
N PHE A 19 -0.94 -10.00 3.58
CA PHE A 19 -1.58 -8.75 3.16
C PHE A 19 -2.36 -8.89 1.83
N VAL A 20 -2.56 -10.13 1.34
CA VAL A 20 -3.39 -10.39 0.15
C VAL A 20 -4.76 -9.75 0.27
N GLY A 21 -5.18 -9.07 -0.80
CA GLY A 21 -6.46 -8.37 -0.86
C GLY A 21 -6.44 -6.95 -0.28
N ILE A 22 -5.30 -6.48 0.23
CA ILE A 22 -5.10 -5.07 0.60
C ILE A 22 -4.54 -4.32 -0.61
N CYS A 23 -5.15 -3.19 -0.93
CA CYS A 23 -4.59 -2.19 -1.85
C CYS A 23 -3.85 -1.11 -1.05
N GLY A 24 -2.69 -0.70 -1.52
CA GLY A 24 -1.92 0.41 -0.97
C GLY A 24 -1.62 1.46 -2.02
N VAL A 25 -1.48 2.71 -1.59
CA VAL A 25 -1.06 3.82 -2.46
C VAL A 25 0.42 4.07 -2.23
N VAL A 26 1.20 4.11 -3.31
CA VAL A 26 2.62 4.46 -3.27
C VAL A 26 2.76 5.92 -2.86
N HIS A 27 3.43 6.17 -1.74
CA HIS A 27 3.73 7.51 -1.24
C HIS A 27 5.15 7.94 -1.62
N GLU A 28 6.11 7.01 -1.63
CA GLU A 28 7.51 7.28 -1.97
C GLU A 28 8.15 6.05 -2.59
N VAL A 29 9.11 6.27 -3.49
CA VAL A 29 9.89 5.25 -4.19
C VAL A 29 11.36 5.44 -3.84
N ASP A 30 11.97 4.44 -3.20
CA ASP A 30 13.43 4.38 -2.99
C ASP A 30 14.03 3.36 -3.96
N ALA A 31 14.41 3.85 -5.14
CA ALA A 31 15.05 3.03 -6.17
C ALA A 31 16.45 2.54 -5.77
N ARG A 32 17.12 3.20 -4.80
CA ARG A 32 18.46 2.76 -4.34
C ARG A 32 18.35 1.51 -3.47
N ARG A 33 17.26 1.40 -2.71
CA ARG A 33 16.97 0.26 -1.84
C ARG A 33 16.00 -0.75 -2.46
N ALA A 34 15.43 -0.44 -3.62
CA ALA A 34 14.37 -1.21 -4.27
C ALA A 34 13.15 -1.40 -3.35
N THR A 35 12.73 -0.32 -2.67
CA THR A 35 11.60 -0.33 -1.73
C THR A 35 10.59 0.78 -2.01
N LEU A 36 9.30 0.50 -1.75
CA LEU A 36 8.19 1.46 -1.81
C LEU A 36 7.70 1.76 -0.39
N ARG A 37 7.34 3.01 -0.15
CA ARG A 37 6.58 3.40 1.04
C ARG A 37 5.12 3.53 0.67
N LEU A 38 4.27 2.68 1.23
CA LEU A 38 2.85 2.62 0.94
C LEU A 38 2.02 3.24 2.06
N GLU A 39 0.86 3.80 1.73
CA GLU A 39 -0.20 4.14 2.68
C GLU A 39 -1.46 3.35 2.33
N PHE A 40 -2.08 2.69 3.31
CA PHE A 40 -3.34 1.98 3.13
C PHE A 40 -4.27 2.20 4.33
N GLY A 41 -5.57 2.17 4.08
CA GLY A 41 -6.60 2.29 5.10
C GLY A 41 -7.14 0.92 5.51
N GLU A 42 -7.21 0.63 6.80
CA GLU A 42 -8.26 -0.26 7.30
C GLU A 42 -9.54 0.57 7.15
N GLY A 43 -10.53 0.13 6.34
CA GLY A 43 -11.69 0.93 5.88
C GLY A 43 -12.53 1.66 6.96
N LEU A 44 -13.86 1.63 6.89
CA LEU A 44 -14.67 2.27 7.95
C LEU A 44 -14.69 1.38 9.20
N VAL A 45 -13.62 1.43 10.01
CA VAL A 45 -13.38 0.42 11.05
C VAL A 45 -14.22 0.64 12.33
N HIS A 46 -14.71 1.85 12.61
CA HIS A 46 -15.56 2.02 13.79
C HIS A 46 -16.40 3.30 13.78
N ARG A 47 -17.64 3.18 14.24
CA ARG A 47 -18.53 4.30 14.58
C ARG A 47 -18.49 4.51 16.09
N GLU A 48 -17.47 5.20 16.59
CA GLU A 48 -17.45 5.66 17.98
C GLU A 48 -18.15 7.03 18.06
N GLY A 49 -19.28 7.11 18.77
CA GLY A 49 -20.01 8.38 18.94
C GLY A 49 -20.57 9.02 17.65
N GLY A 50 -20.69 8.26 16.55
CA GLY A 50 -21.24 8.74 15.27
C GLY A 50 -20.23 9.32 14.28
N VAL A 51 -18.93 9.35 14.63
CA VAL A 51 -17.86 9.81 13.71
C VAL A 51 -17.23 8.61 13.01
N LEU A 52 -17.20 8.64 11.68
CA LEU A 52 -16.45 7.69 10.87
C LEU A 52 -14.95 8.02 10.97
N ARG A 53 -14.16 7.09 11.50
CA ARG A 53 -12.70 7.19 11.47
C ARG A 53 -12.11 6.06 10.65
N GLU A 54 -11.34 6.43 9.64
CA GLU A 54 -10.44 5.54 8.92
C GLU A 54 -9.13 5.41 9.71
N ARG A 55 -8.59 4.20 9.81
CA ARG A 55 -7.24 3.99 10.35
C ARG A 55 -6.29 3.86 9.17
N ARG A 56 -5.34 4.78 9.07
CA ARG A 56 -4.32 4.76 8.02
C ARG A 56 -3.03 4.17 8.55
N HIS A 57 -2.45 3.30 7.75
CA HIS A 57 -1.22 2.57 8.03
C HIS A 57 -0.18 2.92 6.98
N ARG A 58 1.08 2.92 7.39
CA ARG A 58 2.21 3.07 6.48
C ARG A 58 3.10 1.86 6.58
N MET A 59 3.55 1.37 5.44
CA MET A 59 4.42 0.20 5.35
C MET A 59 5.50 0.44 4.32
N THR A 60 6.67 -0.16 4.53
CA THR A 60 7.74 -0.21 3.52
C THR A 60 7.81 -1.63 2.99
N VAL A 61 7.81 -1.78 1.68
CA VAL A 61 7.81 -3.08 0.98
C VAL A 61 8.86 -3.08 -0.11
N ALA A 62 9.34 -4.26 -0.50
CA ALA A 62 10.18 -4.42 -1.67
C ALA A 62 9.34 -4.39 -2.97
N PHE A 63 10.00 -4.11 -4.10
CA PHE A 63 9.36 -3.99 -5.41
C PHE A 63 8.70 -5.28 -5.91
N ASP A 64 9.15 -6.44 -5.40
CA ASP A 64 8.68 -7.78 -5.77
C ASP A 64 7.56 -8.31 -4.86
N GLU A 65 7.22 -7.61 -3.78
CA GLU A 65 6.13 -7.98 -2.87
C GLU A 65 4.76 -7.51 -3.35
N VAL A 66 4.72 -6.64 -4.37
CA VAL A 66 3.50 -5.99 -4.86
C VAL A 66 3.46 -5.93 -6.39
N GLU A 67 2.27 -5.73 -6.93
CA GLU A 67 2.02 -5.50 -8.35
C GLU A 67 1.09 -4.29 -8.54
N LEU A 68 1.16 -3.60 -9.68
CA LEU A 68 0.19 -2.55 -10.04
C LEU A 68 -1.21 -3.14 -10.26
N VAL A 69 -2.23 -2.41 -9.80
CA VAL A 69 -3.66 -2.74 -10.03
C VAL A 69 -4.10 -2.39 -11.45
#